data_AF-A0A072NAA4-F1
#
_entry.id   AF-A0A072NAA4-F1
#
_cell.length_a   1.000
_cell.length_b   1.000
_cell.length_c   1.000
_cell.angle_alpha   90.00
_cell.angle_beta   90.00
_cell.angle_gamma   90.00
#
_symmetry.space_group_name_H-M   'P 1'
#
loop_
_entity.id
_entity.type
_entity.pdbx_description
1 polymer ?
#
loop_
_entity_poly.entity_id
_entity_poly.type
_entity_poly.pdbx_seq_one_letter_code
_entity_poly.pdbx_strand_id
1 'polypeptide(L)'
;MTAAPSRTTWGLRTIEHGLYAAAAYLLVAAAVALLGNAVYEAAHAWTRQGVDAAIVRLLDRVLLALMLAEIIYTLRQAERTHALTAAPFLVIGIIAAVRRMLIITAESVSHADLNDPRFLAALAELVVLGVTILVFTLAIRWQVHPANGAA
;
A
#
# COMPACT_ATOMS: atom_id res chain seq x y z
N MET A 1 1.89 -10.10 44.97
CA MET A 1 2.61 -8.83 44.70
C MET A 1 2.09 -8.24 43.40
N THR A 2 1.13 -7.33 43.51
CA THR A 2 0.51 -6.61 42.38
C THR A 2 1.36 -5.38 42.04
N ALA A 3 2.02 -5.40 40.88
CA ALA A 3 2.76 -4.24 40.40
C ALA A 3 1.77 -3.15 39.94
N ALA A 4 1.85 -1.96 40.56
CA ALA A 4 1.05 -0.80 40.18
C ALA A 4 1.49 -0.25 38.81
N PRO A 5 0.56 0.14 37.90
CA PRO A 5 0.94 0.70 36.60
C PRO A 5 1.53 2.11 36.77
N SER A 6 2.70 2.34 36.19
CA SER A 6 3.45 3.61 36.26
C SER A 6 2.82 4.71 35.39
N ARG A 7 2.81 5.94 35.94
CA ARG A 7 2.25 7.18 35.33
C ARG A 7 2.83 7.51 33.95
N THR A 8 4.02 7.00 33.62
CA THR A 8 4.71 7.18 32.34
C THR A 8 3.94 6.60 31.15
N THR A 9 3.20 5.50 31.36
CA THR A 9 2.47 4.85 30.25
C THR A 9 1.29 5.66 29.70
N TRP A 10 0.78 6.62 30.48
CA TRP A 10 -0.37 7.45 30.08
C TRP A 10 -0.01 8.55 29.08
N GLY A 11 1.16 9.18 29.25
CA GLY A 11 1.65 10.20 28.31
C GLY A 11 1.98 9.61 26.94
N LEU A 12 2.67 8.46 26.91
CA LEU A 12 3.04 7.80 25.65
C LEU A 12 1.82 7.38 24.83
N ARG A 13 0.81 6.77 25.46
CA ARG A 13 -0.42 6.37 24.76
C ARG A 13 -1.14 7.55 24.12
N THR A 14 -1.20 8.70 24.79
CA THR A 14 -1.88 9.88 24.25
C THR A 14 -1.16 10.41 23.00
N ILE A 15 0.17 10.45 23.04
CA ILE A 15 0.99 10.89 21.91
C ILE A 15 0.88 9.89 20.74
N GLU A 16 0.88 8.59 21.03
CA GLU A 16 0.70 7.53 20.03
C GLU A 16 -0.63 7.65 19.28
N HIS A 17 -1.74 7.77 19.99
CA HIS A 17 -3.07 7.97 19.36
C HIS A 17 -3.12 9.28 18.58
N GLY A 18 -2.50 10.35 19.10
CA GLY A 18 -2.38 11.62 18.38
C GLY A 18 -1.64 11.48 17.05
N LEU A 19 -0.55 10.72 17.03
CA LEU A 19 0.24 10.46 15.83
C LEU A 19 -0.54 9.63 14.80
N TYR A 20 -1.21 8.56 15.25
CA TYR A 20 -2.06 7.73 14.38
C TYR A 20 -3.21 8.53 13.77
N ALA A 21 -3.90 9.33 14.56
CA ALA A 21 -4.96 10.22 14.08
C ALA A 21 -4.42 11.24 13.07
N ALA A 22 -3.32 11.93 13.39
CA ALA A 22 -2.73 12.93 12.51
C ALA A 22 -2.32 12.33 11.15
N ALA A 23 -1.63 11.18 11.16
CA ALA A 23 -1.26 10.47 9.95
C ALA A 23 -2.49 10.06 9.13
N ALA A 24 -3.54 9.52 9.77
CA ALA A 24 -4.78 9.16 9.08
C ALA A 24 -5.44 10.38 8.41
N TYR A 25 -5.52 11.52 9.10
CA TYR A 25 -6.09 12.75 8.53
C TYR A 25 -5.29 13.27 7.34
N LEU A 26 -3.96 13.28 7.43
CA LEU A 26 -3.09 13.69 6.33
C LEU A 26 -3.26 12.79 5.09
N LEU A 27 -3.31 11.47 5.30
CA LEU A 27 -3.54 10.52 4.22
C LEU A 27 -4.91 10.71 3.56
N VAL A 28 -5.97 10.95 4.35
CA VAL A 28 -7.31 11.23 3.83
C VAL A 28 -7.31 12.51 2.99
N ALA A 29 -6.70 13.58 3.51
CA ALA A 29 -6.61 14.85 2.80
C ALA A 29 -5.86 14.70 1.47
N ALA A 30 -4.73 13.98 1.47
CA ALA A 30 -3.96 13.69 0.26
C ALA A 30 -4.76 12.84 -0.76
N ALA A 31 -5.50 11.83 -0.31
CA ALA A 31 -6.35 11.01 -1.17
C ALA A 31 -7.45 11.83 -1.84
N VAL A 32 -8.13 12.68 -1.06
CA VAL A 32 -9.17 13.59 -1.58
C VAL A 32 -8.59 14.58 -2.58
N ALA A 33 -7.43 15.18 -2.27
CA ALA A 33 -6.75 16.12 -3.17
C ALA A 33 -6.34 15.45 -4.50
N LEU A 34 -5.77 14.24 -4.45
CA LEU A 34 -5.39 13.48 -5.64
C LEU A 34 -6.60 13.16 -6.51
N LEU A 35 -7.70 12.68 -5.92
CA LEU A 35 -8.93 12.38 -6.65
C LEU A 35 -9.55 13.62 -7.27
N GLY A 36 -9.62 14.73 -6.51
CA GLY A 36 -10.12 16.01 -7.02
C GLY A 36 -9.32 16.50 -8.22
N ASN A 37 -7.99 16.45 -8.13
CA ASN A 37 -7.11 16.82 -9.24
C ASN A 37 -7.27 15.86 -10.44
N ALA A 38 -7.42 14.55 -10.20
CA ALA A 38 -7.63 13.57 -11.25
C ALA A 38 -8.90 13.84 -12.06
N VAL A 39 -10.01 14.14 -11.38
CA VAL A 39 -11.29 14.49 -12.01
C VAL A 39 -11.15 15.80 -12.80
N TYR A 40 -10.54 16.82 -12.20
CA TYR A 40 -10.32 18.10 -12.86
C TYR A 40 -9.54 17.94 -14.17
N GLU A 41 -8.43 17.23 -14.12
CA GLU A 41 -7.58 17.01 -15.29
C GLU A 41 -8.22 16.11 -16.34
N ALA A 42 -8.94 15.05 -15.94
CA ALA A 42 -9.65 14.19 -16.87
C ALA A 42 -10.70 14.98 -17.68
N ALA A 43 -11.47 15.84 -17.00
CA ALA A 43 -12.47 16.70 -17.64
C ALA A 43 -11.85 17.66 -18.67
N HIS A 44 -10.64 18.18 -18.39
CA HIS A 44 -9.93 19.09 -19.30
C HIS A 44 -9.23 18.34 -20.44
N ALA A 45 -8.66 17.17 -20.18
CA ALA A 45 -7.87 16.40 -21.15
C ALA A 45 -8.73 15.79 -22.27
N TRP A 46 -9.98 15.42 -21.98
CA TRP A 46 -10.93 14.88 -22.96
C TRP A 46 -11.17 15.80 -24.15
N THR A 47 -10.96 17.11 -24.00
CA THR A 47 -11.15 18.08 -25.08
C THR A 47 -9.90 18.35 -25.92
N ARG A 48 -8.70 17.93 -25.49
CA ARG A 48 -7.43 18.40 -26.10
C ARG A 48 -6.41 17.33 -26.51
N GLN A 49 -6.35 16.15 -25.87
CA GLN A 49 -5.15 15.28 -25.96
C GLN A 49 -5.43 13.79 -26.28
N GLY A 50 -6.66 13.41 -26.61
CA GLY A 50 -7.03 12.02 -26.89
C GLY A 50 -7.33 11.21 -25.62
N VAL A 51 -8.17 10.18 -25.77
CA VAL A 51 -8.79 9.45 -24.65
C VAL A 51 -7.79 8.55 -23.93
N ASP A 52 -6.87 7.91 -24.64
CA ASP A 52 -5.96 6.90 -24.07
C ASP A 52 -5.00 7.49 -23.03
N ALA A 53 -4.36 8.61 -23.36
CA ALA A 53 -3.45 9.30 -22.43
C ALA A 53 -4.20 9.91 -21.22
N ALA A 54 -5.47 10.27 -21.39
CA ALA A 54 -6.30 10.74 -20.28
C ALA A 54 -6.66 9.59 -19.32
N ILE A 55 -6.98 8.40 -19.85
CA ILE A 55 -7.31 7.21 -19.06
C ILE A 55 -6.12 6.73 -18.24
N VAL A 56 -4.91 6.64 -18.83
CA VAL A 56 -3.72 6.20 -18.11
C VAL A 56 -3.40 7.13 -16.94
N ARG A 57 -3.45 8.46 -17.15
CA ARG A 57 -3.23 9.44 -16.08
C ARG A 57 -4.30 9.43 -15.00
N LEU A 58 -5.55 9.17 -15.38
CA LEU A 58 -6.64 8.98 -14.41
C LEU A 58 -6.41 7.73 -13.58
N LEU A 59 -6.04 6.62 -14.21
CA LEU A 59 -5.76 5.35 -13.55
C LEU A 59 -4.64 5.50 -12.53
N ASP A 60 -3.52 6.13 -12.90
CA ASP A 60 -2.41 6.41 -12.00
C ASP A 60 -2.88 7.12 -10.72
N ARG A 61 -3.61 8.24 -10.87
CA ARG A 61 -4.09 9.01 -9.71
C ARG A 61 -5.11 8.28 -8.86
N VAL A 62 -5.99 7.50 -9.48
CA VAL A 62 -6.95 6.66 -8.76
C VAL A 62 -6.22 5.56 -8.00
N LEU A 63 -5.24 4.89 -8.61
CA LEU A 63 -4.42 3.86 -7.95
C LEU A 63 -3.60 4.42 -6.79
N LEU A 64 -3.06 5.65 -6.94
CA LEU A 64 -2.40 6.39 -5.87
C LEU A 64 -3.37 6.77 -4.74
N ALA A 65 -4.57 7.24 -5.06
CA ALA A 65 -5.58 7.52 -4.02
C ALA A 65 -6.02 6.25 -3.28
N LEU A 66 -6.18 5.15 -4.01
CA LEU A 66 -6.43 3.84 -3.41
C LEU A 66 -5.24 3.39 -2.55
N MET A 67 -3.97 3.75 -2.86
CA MET A 67 -2.82 3.50 -1.97
C MET A 67 -3.05 4.15 -0.62
N LEU A 68 -3.36 5.43 -0.63
CA LEU A 68 -3.56 6.18 0.59
C LEU A 68 -4.73 5.60 1.40
N ALA A 69 -5.83 5.23 0.72
CA ALA A 69 -6.97 4.56 1.36
C ALA A 69 -6.57 3.24 2.05
N GLU A 70 -5.72 2.44 1.40
CA GLU A 70 -5.20 1.22 2.01
C GLU A 70 -4.30 1.50 3.20
N ILE A 71 -3.39 2.47 3.09
CA ILE A 71 -2.50 2.83 4.19
C ILE A 71 -3.33 3.30 5.40
N ILE A 72 -4.43 4.02 5.17
CA ILE A 72 -5.36 4.39 6.25
C ILE A 72 -5.97 3.13 6.89
N TYR A 73 -6.40 2.15 6.09
CA TYR A 73 -6.94 0.90 6.61
C TYR A 73 -5.92 0.17 7.49
N THR A 74 -4.67 0.06 7.04
CA THR A 74 -3.61 -0.62 7.78
C THR A 74 -3.19 0.14 9.03
N LEU A 75 -3.13 1.46 8.96
CA LEU A 75 -2.86 2.35 10.09
C LEU A 75 -3.92 2.21 11.19
N ARG A 76 -5.21 2.19 10.81
CA ARG A 76 -6.33 1.96 11.74
C ARG A 76 -6.31 0.56 12.34
N GLN A 77 -5.93 -0.45 11.55
CA GLN A 77 -5.80 -1.81 12.05
C GLN A 77 -4.63 -1.94 13.04
N ALA A 78 -3.52 -1.25 12.80
CA ALA A 78 -2.38 -1.19 13.71
C ALA A 78 -2.75 -0.54 15.05
N GLU A 79 -3.48 0.58 15.01
CA GLU A 79 -4.02 1.25 16.21
C GLU A 79 -4.92 0.31 17.01
N ARG A 80 -5.86 -0.40 16.36
CA ARG A 80 -6.80 -1.29 17.06
C ARG A 80 -6.15 -2.50 17.72
N THR A 81 -5.10 -3.04 17.12
CA THR A 81 -4.55 -4.34 17.54
C THR A 81 -3.47 -4.17 18.62
N HIS A 82 -2.82 -2.99 18.71
CA HIS A 82 -1.68 -2.66 19.61
C HIS A 82 -0.61 -3.77 19.74
N ALA A 83 -0.57 -4.70 18.78
CA ALA A 83 0.29 -5.87 18.74
C ALA A 83 0.55 -6.19 17.27
N LEU A 84 1.82 -6.07 16.87
CA LEU A 84 2.29 -6.39 15.54
C LEU A 84 2.47 -7.92 15.44
N THR A 85 1.36 -8.64 15.31
CA THR A 85 1.46 -10.04 14.87
C THR A 85 1.98 -10.06 13.44
N ALA A 86 2.91 -10.96 13.12
CA ALA A 86 3.60 -10.94 11.83
C ALA A 86 2.64 -11.21 10.64
N ALA A 87 1.59 -11.99 10.86
CA ALA A 87 0.64 -12.37 9.82
C ALA A 87 -0.07 -11.18 9.14
N PRO A 88 -0.76 -10.25 9.86
CA PRO A 88 -1.38 -9.10 9.21
C PRO A 88 -0.36 -8.18 8.53
N PHE A 89 0.85 -8.04 9.07
CA PHE A 89 1.90 -7.25 8.43
C PHE A 89 2.34 -7.86 7.08
N LEU A 90 2.52 -9.18 7.01
CA LEU A 90 2.86 -9.87 5.77
C LEU A 90 1.75 -9.75 4.72
N VAL A 91 0.48 -9.86 5.12
CA VAL A 91 -0.67 -9.65 4.21
C VAL A 91 -0.66 -8.23 3.64
N ILE A 92 -0.42 -7.23 4.48
CA ILE A 92 -0.30 -5.83 4.04
C ILE A 92 0.86 -5.68 3.04
N GLY A 93 2.01 -6.30 3.32
CA GLY A 93 3.16 -6.32 2.42
C GLY A 93 2.84 -6.93 1.05
N ILE A 94 2.05 -8.01 1.01
CA ILE A 94 1.59 -8.63 -0.24
C ILE A 94 0.68 -7.67 -1.01
N ILE A 95 -0.32 -7.06 -0.35
CA ILE A 95 -1.23 -6.09 -0.98
C ILE A 95 -0.45 -4.90 -1.56
N ALA A 96 0.55 -4.39 -0.85
CA ALA A 96 1.41 -3.31 -1.32
C ALA A 96 2.23 -3.73 -2.56
N ALA A 97 2.82 -4.92 -2.56
CA ALA A 97 3.60 -5.44 -3.68
C ALA A 97 2.73 -5.67 -4.94
N VAL A 98 1.56 -6.29 -4.78
CA VAL A 98 0.59 -6.52 -5.88
C VAL A 98 0.17 -5.18 -6.50
N ARG A 99 -0.09 -4.16 -5.68
CA ARG A 99 -0.49 -2.86 -6.17
C ARG A 99 0.58 -2.19 -7.03
N ARG A 100 1.84 -2.21 -6.58
CA ARG A 100 2.95 -1.67 -7.37
C ARG A 100 3.11 -2.43 -8.69
N MET A 101 2.92 -3.76 -8.67
CA MET A 101 2.93 -4.60 -9.85
C MET A 101 1.87 -4.17 -10.90
N LEU A 102 0.65 -3.85 -10.46
CA LEU A 102 -0.43 -3.37 -11.35
C LEU A 102 -0.11 -2.01 -11.99
N ILE A 103 0.45 -1.08 -11.22
CA ILE A 103 0.83 0.26 -11.73
C ILE A 103 1.92 0.15 -12.78
N ILE A 104 3.01 -0.58 -12.47
CA ILE A 104 4.12 -0.77 -13.42
C ILE A 104 3.60 -1.39 -14.70
N THR A 105 2.71 -2.39 -14.60
CA THR A 105 2.14 -3.05 -15.77
C THR A 105 1.31 -2.06 -16.60
N ALA A 106 0.45 -1.26 -15.97
CA ALA A 106 -0.39 -0.28 -16.66
C ALA A 106 0.44 0.81 -17.38
N GLU A 107 1.52 1.28 -16.76
CA GLU A 107 2.45 2.24 -17.37
C GLU A 107 3.23 1.60 -18.54
N SER A 108 3.68 0.36 -18.36
CA SER A 108 4.55 -0.35 -19.31
C SER A 108 3.83 -0.81 -20.58
N VAL A 109 2.51 -1.02 -20.56
CA VAL A 109 1.72 -1.45 -21.74
C VAL A 109 1.88 -0.47 -22.91
N SER A 110 2.13 0.81 -22.63
CA SER A 110 2.31 1.83 -23.66
C SER A 110 3.69 1.82 -24.34
N HIS A 111 4.68 1.12 -23.78
CA HIS A 111 6.08 1.14 -24.22
C HIS A 111 6.74 -0.26 -24.19
N ALA A 112 6.06 -1.27 -24.73
CA ALA A 112 6.53 -2.65 -24.73
C ALA A 112 7.59 -2.92 -25.83
N ASP A 113 8.82 -2.41 -25.64
CA ASP A 113 9.97 -2.69 -26.50
C ASP A 113 11.13 -3.29 -25.69
N LEU A 114 11.60 -4.47 -26.10
CA LEU A 114 12.70 -5.19 -25.43
C LEU A 114 14.06 -4.49 -25.59
N ASN A 115 14.18 -3.55 -26.52
CA ASN A 115 15.39 -2.75 -26.69
C ASN A 115 15.41 -1.50 -25.81
N ASP A 116 14.29 -1.13 -25.17
CA ASP A 116 14.24 0.01 -24.25
C ASP A 116 14.76 -0.39 -22.86
N PRO A 117 15.85 0.23 -22.36
CA PRO A 117 16.35 -0.01 -21.00
C PRO A 117 15.30 0.23 -19.91
N ARG A 118 14.34 1.13 -20.14
CA ARG A 118 13.25 1.42 -19.18
C ARG A 118 12.27 0.26 -19.05
N PHE A 119 11.94 -0.38 -20.18
CA PHE A 119 11.06 -1.54 -20.18
C PHE A 119 11.73 -2.74 -19.49
N LEU A 120 13.04 -2.96 -19.73
CA LEU A 120 13.80 -3.98 -19.02
C LEU A 120 13.87 -3.73 -17.51
N ALA A 121 14.05 -2.47 -17.07
CA ALA A 121 14.00 -2.10 -15.66
C ALA A 121 12.61 -2.37 -15.04
N ALA A 122 11.53 -2.05 -15.75
CA ALA A 122 10.17 -2.35 -15.33
C ALA A 122 9.93 -3.87 -15.20
N LEU A 123 10.39 -4.67 -16.16
CA LEU A 123 10.34 -6.13 -16.08
C LEU A 123 11.13 -6.67 -14.87
N ALA A 124 12.32 -6.14 -14.61
CA ALA A 124 13.11 -6.52 -13.44
C ALA A 124 12.40 -6.17 -12.13
N GLU A 125 11.78 -4.98 -12.05
CA GLU A 125 10.97 -4.59 -10.88
C GLU A 125 9.77 -5.53 -10.68
N LEU A 126 9.07 -5.92 -11.75
CA LEU A 126 7.97 -6.90 -11.70
C LEU A 126 8.43 -8.27 -11.18
N VAL A 127 9.61 -8.74 -11.59
CA VAL A 127 10.19 -10.00 -11.10
C VAL A 127 10.51 -9.89 -9.60
N VAL A 128 11.14 -8.79 -9.16
CA VAL A 128 11.46 -8.57 -7.74
C VAL A 128 10.19 -8.53 -6.88
N LEU A 129 9.14 -7.85 -7.35
CA LEU A 129 7.84 -7.81 -6.68
C LEU A 129 7.20 -9.20 -6.62
N GLY A 130 7.23 -9.97 -7.71
CA GLY A 130 6.74 -11.34 -7.76
C GLY A 130 7.44 -12.26 -6.75
N VAL A 131 8.77 -12.18 -6.68
CA VAL A 131 9.57 -12.92 -5.69
C VAL A 131 9.22 -12.49 -4.26
N THR A 132 9.04 -11.19 -4.01
CA THR A 132 8.67 -10.66 -2.68
C THR A 132 7.32 -11.23 -2.23
N ILE A 133 6.32 -11.27 -3.13
CA ILE A 133 5.01 -11.86 -2.86
C ILE A 133 5.14 -13.36 -2.52
N LEU A 134 5.95 -14.11 -3.27
CA LEU A 134 6.22 -15.52 -2.98
C LEU A 134 6.85 -15.72 -1.61
N VAL A 135 7.87 -14.91 -1.27
CA VAL A 135 8.54 -14.97 0.04
C VAL A 135 7.55 -14.70 1.18
N PHE A 136 6.73 -13.66 1.08
CA PHE A 136 5.74 -13.35 2.12
C PHE A 136 4.68 -14.45 2.24
N THR A 137 4.22 -15.00 1.11
CA THR A 137 3.26 -16.11 1.11
C THR A 137 3.84 -17.37 1.76
N LEU A 138 5.09 -17.72 1.45
CA LEU A 138 5.80 -18.84 2.07
C LEU A 138 6.03 -18.62 3.57
N ALA A 139 6.37 -17.41 3.98
CA ALA A 139 6.54 -17.05 5.39
C ALA A 139 5.23 -17.23 6.18
N ILE A 140 4.09 -16.81 5.61
CA ILE A 140 2.76 -17.06 6.20
C ILE A 140 2.50 -18.57 6.32
N ARG A 141 2.74 -19.34 5.25
CA ARG A 141 2.54 -20.80 5.28
C ARG A 141 3.37 -21.49 6.37
N TRP A 142 4.63 -21.06 6.55
CA TRP A 142 5.52 -21.56 7.60
C TRP A 142 5.02 -21.21 9.00
N GLN A 143 4.59 -19.96 9.23
CA GLN A 143 4.06 -19.53 10.53
C GLN A 143 2.76 -20.25 10.92
N VAL A 144 1.98 -20.73 9.94
CA VAL A 144 0.76 -21.51 10.19
C VAL A 144 1.06 -22.98 10.52
N HIS A 145 2.25 -23.51 10.18
CA HIS A 145 2.63 -24.92 10.39
C HIS A 145 3.28 -25.38 11.73
N PRO A 146 3.42 -24.61 12.84
CA PRO A 146 4.05 -25.16 14.06
C PRO A 146 3.19 -26.01 15.02
N ALA A 147 1.96 -26.43 14.70
CA ALA A 147 1.05 -27.02 15.71
C ALA A 147 0.48 -28.43 15.45
N ASN A 148 0.96 -29.18 14.44
CA ASN A 148 0.40 -30.51 14.10
C ASN A 148 1.40 -31.68 14.25
N GLY A 149 2.41 -31.55 15.12
CA GLY A 149 3.51 -32.51 15.23
C GLY A 149 3.69 -33.20 16.58
N ALA A 150 2.72 -33.13 17.49
CA ALA A 150 2.77 -33.84 18.78
C ALA A 150 1.40 -34.46 19.10
N ALA A 151 1.16 -35.63 18.54
CA ALA A 151 0.15 -36.58 18.99
C ALA A 151 0.76 -37.98 18.87
#